data_AF-A0A6G7YZR5-F1
#
_entry.id   AF-A0A6G7YZR5-F1
#
_cell.length_a   1.000
_cell.length_b   1.000
_cell.length_c   1.000
_cell.angle_alpha   90.00
_cell.angle_beta   90.00
_cell.angle_gamma   90.00
#
_symmetry.space_group_name_H-M   'P 1'
#
loop_
_entity.id
_entity.type
_entity.pdbx_description
1 polymer ?
#
loop_
_entity_poly.entity_id
_entity_poly.type
_entity_poly.pdbx_seq_one_letter_code
_entity_poly.pdbx_strand_id
1 'polypeptide(L)'
;MSARRLTALAVAALLGASALAGCSEDGSFTLPSGDQLKQMVDDGSKQANELKAKAAEARASLEGLTGDLRGTAEKAVGQAQGAADQAKAALDAARDAKGDAEAQVDAARTALDKARADVEAARDRLAKDDSAAGKAANDALTKVEADLDKLLGELKN
;
A
#
# COMPACT_ATOMS: atom_id res chain seq x y z
N MET A 1 -0.08 69.82 -18.01
CA MET A 1 -1.39 69.15 -18.06
C MET A 1 -1.22 67.72 -17.58
N SER A 2 -2.05 67.32 -16.61
CA SER A 2 -2.49 65.95 -16.23
C SER A 2 -1.41 64.88 -16.01
N ALA A 3 -1.04 64.50 -14.78
CA ALA A 3 -1.81 63.73 -13.79
C ALA A 3 -2.47 62.45 -14.35
N ARG A 4 -2.00 61.28 -13.91
CA ARG A 4 -2.86 60.28 -13.26
C ARG A 4 -2.05 59.16 -12.60
N ARG A 5 -2.33 59.01 -11.30
CA ARG A 5 -2.00 57.90 -10.42
C ARG A 5 -2.54 56.60 -11.03
N LEU A 6 -1.78 55.51 -10.93
CA LEU A 6 -2.36 54.17 -10.97
C LEU A 6 -1.95 53.39 -9.73
N THR A 7 -3.00 52.82 -9.17
CA THR A 7 -3.20 52.37 -7.82
C THR A 7 -2.61 50.98 -7.63
N ALA A 8 -2.08 50.72 -6.46
CA ALA A 8 -1.77 49.38 -5.98
C ALA A 8 -3.01 48.49 -6.05
N LEU A 9 -2.86 47.30 -6.62
CA LEU A 9 -3.77 46.19 -6.39
C LEU A 9 -2.92 45.04 -5.85
N ALA A 10 -2.94 44.91 -4.53
CA ALA A 10 -2.51 43.73 -3.83
C ALA A 10 -3.39 42.57 -4.31
N VAL A 11 -2.76 41.58 -4.96
CA VAL A 11 -3.40 40.31 -5.27
C VAL A 11 -3.64 39.60 -3.94
N ALA A 12 -4.90 39.60 -3.51
CA ALA A 12 -5.35 38.85 -2.36
C ALA A 12 -5.07 37.36 -2.60
N ALA A 13 -4.30 36.76 -1.69
CA ALA A 13 -4.08 35.34 -1.63
C ALA A 13 -5.44 34.63 -1.51
N LEU A 14 -5.79 33.86 -2.54
CA LEU A 14 -6.85 32.86 -2.51
C LEU A 14 -6.38 31.71 -1.61
N LEU A 15 -6.66 31.84 -0.31
CA LEU A 15 -6.59 30.75 0.65
C LEU A 15 -7.78 29.81 0.42
N GLY A 16 -7.47 28.65 -0.15
CA GLY A 16 -7.79 27.34 0.41
C GLY A 16 -9.26 27.01 0.70
N ALA A 17 -9.83 26.17 -0.15
CA ALA A 17 -10.72 25.08 0.27
C ALA A 17 -10.80 24.04 -0.85
N SER A 18 -9.71 23.31 -1.07
CA SER A 18 -9.78 22.04 -1.77
C SER A 18 -10.27 21.00 -0.77
N ALA A 19 -11.56 20.72 -0.79
CA ALA A 19 -12.14 19.57 -0.11
C ALA A 19 -11.62 18.29 -0.78
N LEU A 20 -10.46 17.82 -0.33
CA LEU A 20 -10.07 16.41 -0.46
C LEU A 20 -10.46 15.75 0.85
N ALA A 21 -11.64 15.14 0.84
CA ALA A 21 -12.06 14.20 1.85
C ALA A 21 -11.04 13.07 1.92
N GLY A 22 -10.49 12.80 3.11
CA GLY A 22 -9.60 11.67 3.33
C GLY A 22 -8.68 11.73 4.55
N CYS A 23 -8.50 12.88 5.19
CA CYS A 23 -7.71 12.97 6.41
C CYS A 23 -8.54 13.67 7.49
N SER A 24 -8.97 12.93 8.51
CA SER A 24 -9.28 13.53 9.81
C SER A 24 -8.05 14.34 10.24
N GLU A 25 -8.24 15.57 10.71
CA GLU A 25 -7.19 16.52 11.06
C GLU A 25 -6.20 16.00 12.15
N ASP A 26 -6.53 14.87 12.79
CA ASP A 26 -5.72 14.15 13.79
C ASP A 26 -4.96 12.91 13.24
N GLY A 27 -5.05 12.60 11.95
CA GLY A 27 -4.37 11.43 11.34
C GLY A 27 -5.04 10.07 11.60
N SER A 28 -6.18 10.04 12.28
CA SER A 28 -6.97 8.84 12.50
C SER A 28 -7.67 8.38 11.21
N PHE A 29 -7.51 7.10 10.87
CA PHE A 29 -8.33 6.46 9.84
C PHE A 29 -9.78 6.33 10.31
N THR A 30 -10.72 6.56 9.41
CA THR A 30 -12.16 6.37 9.64
C THR A 30 -12.70 5.50 8.52
N LEU A 31 -13.47 4.48 8.87
CA LEU A 31 -14.09 3.62 7.86
C LEU A 31 -15.16 4.39 7.09
N PRO A 32 -15.22 4.25 5.75
CA PRO A 32 -16.33 4.76 4.98
C PRO A 32 -17.63 4.02 5.37
N SER A 33 -18.77 4.52 4.90
CA SER A 33 -20.09 3.97 5.25
C SER A 33 -20.85 3.49 4.01
N GLY A 34 -21.84 2.62 4.23
CA GLY A 34 -22.75 2.14 3.19
C GLY A 34 -22.03 1.48 2.02
N ASP A 35 -22.35 1.93 0.80
CA ASP A 35 -21.83 1.36 -0.44
C ASP A 35 -20.31 1.52 -0.60
N GLN A 36 -19.73 2.61 -0.07
CA GLN A 36 -18.28 2.84 -0.14
C GLN A 36 -17.52 1.82 0.71
N LEU A 37 -18.03 1.50 1.90
CA LEU A 37 -17.48 0.43 2.73
C LEU A 37 -17.55 -0.92 2.03
N LYS A 38 -18.69 -1.20 1.41
CA LYS A 38 -18.89 -2.45 0.68
C LYS A 38 -17.91 -2.57 -0.49
N GLN A 39 -17.69 -1.49 -1.22
CA GLN A 39 -16.73 -1.46 -2.32
C GLN A 39 -15.29 -1.65 -1.83
N MET A 40 -14.85 -0.91 -0.80
CA MET A 40 -13.53 -1.07 -0.17
C MET A 40 -13.28 -2.51 0.26
N VAL A 41 -14.28 -3.15 0.90
CA VAL A 41 -14.19 -4.55 1.32
C VAL A 41 -14.08 -5.49 0.13
N ASP A 42 -14.91 -5.33 -0.89
CA ASP A 42 -14.95 -6.21 -2.05
C ASP A 42 -13.64 -6.08 -2.88
N ASP A 43 -13.19 -4.85 -3.16
CA ASP A 43 -11.96 -4.56 -3.92
C ASP A 43 -10.70 -4.92 -3.11
N GLY A 44 -10.62 -4.50 -1.84
CA GLY A 44 -9.52 -4.85 -0.95
C GLY A 44 -9.39 -6.36 -0.74
N SER A 45 -10.51 -7.09 -0.62
CA SER A 45 -10.49 -8.55 -0.48
C SER A 45 -9.97 -9.23 -1.74
N LYS A 46 -10.32 -8.71 -2.91
CA LYS A 46 -9.81 -9.18 -4.20
C LYS A 46 -8.31 -8.93 -4.29
N GLN A 47 -7.85 -7.72 -4.00
CA GLN A 47 -6.42 -7.37 -4.03
C GLN A 47 -5.60 -8.19 -3.03
N ALA A 48 -6.13 -8.45 -1.82
CA ALA A 48 -5.46 -9.32 -0.85
C ALA A 48 -5.29 -10.76 -1.36
N ASN A 49 -6.30 -11.32 -2.04
CA ASN A 49 -6.18 -12.64 -2.64
C ASN A 49 -5.19 -12.66 -3.82
N GLU A 50 -5.19 -11.62 -4.65
CA GLU A 50 -4.24 -11.45 -5.77
C GLU A 50 -2.81 -11.37 -5.24
N LEU A 51 -2.56 -10.54 -4.23
CA LEU A 51 -1.26 -10.43 -3.56
C LEU A 51 -0.80 -11.77 -2.98
N LYS A 52 -1.69 -12.54 -2.33
CA LYS A 52 -1.35 -13.88 -1.81
C LYS A 52 -0.94 -14.84 -2.92
N ALA A 53 -1.67 -14.83 -4.05
CA ALA A 53 -1.33 -15.64 -5.21
C ALA A 53 0.04 -15.23 -5.78
N LYS A 54 0.28 -13.93 -5.97
CA LYS A 54 1.55 -13.41 -6.46
C LYS A 54 2.71 -13.68 -5.53
N ALA A 55 2.49 -13.62 -4.23
CA ALA A 55 3.50 -14.00 -3.25
C ALA A 55 3.81 -15.51 -3.32
N ALA A 56 2.81 -16.37 -3.53
CA ALA A 56 3.05 -17.79 -3.74
C ALA A 56 3.84 -18.07 -5.04
N GLU A 57 3.48 -17.40 -6.14
CA GLU A 57 4.24 -17.43 -7.39
C GLU A 57 5.69 -16.93 -7.18
N ALA A 58 5.87 -15.85 -6.43
CA ALA A 58 7.18 -15.28 -6.16
C ALA A 58 8.06 -16.25 -5.38
N ARG A 59 7.52 -16.98 -4.38
CA ARG A 59 8.27 -18.02 -3.66
C ARG A 59 8.83 -19.08 -4.59
N ALA A 60 8.08 -19.52 -5.59
CA ALA A 60 8.57 -20.48 -6.57
C ALA A 60 9.75 -19.90 -7.37
N SER A 61 9.71 -18.61 -7.71
CA SER A 61 10.83 -17.93 -8.37
C SER A 61 12.09 -17.77 -7.50
N LEU A 62 12.01 -18.02 -6.19
CA LEU A 62 13.16 -17.94 -5.28
C LEU A 62 13.97 -19.24 -5.21
N GLU A 63 13.49 -20.35 -5.76
CA GLU A 63 14.13 -21.66 -5.63
C GLU A 63 15.56 -21.72 -6.20
N GLY A 64 15.85 -20.89 -7.21
CA GLY A 64 17.18 -20.77 -7.81
C GLY A 64 18.17 -19.90 -7.03
N LEU A 65 17.71 -19.18 -5.99
CA LEU A 65 18.57 -18.38 -5.14
C LEU A 65 19.26 -19.25 -4.08
N THR A 66 20.40 -18.77 -3.57
CA THR A 66 21.12 -19.43 -2.48
C THR A 66 21.51 -18.43 -1.38
N GLY A 67 21.83 -18.95 -0.21
CA GLY A 67 22.36 -18.17 0.92
C GLY A 67 21.44 -17.02 1.36
N ASP A 68 22.06 -15.90 1.72
CA ASP A 68 21.38 -14.74 2.30
C ASP A 68 20.36 -14.08 1.36
N LEU A 69 20.59 -14.14 0.04
CA LEU A 69 19.66 -13.57 -0.94
C LEU A 69 18.32 -14.32 -0.91
N ARG A 70 18.38 -15.66 -0.87
CA ARG A 70 17.19 -16.49 -0.74
C ARG A 70 16.45 -16.20 0.56
N GLY A 71 17.15 -16.22 1.70
CA GLY A 71 16.53 -15.98 3.00
C GLY A 71 15.91 -14.59 3.12
N THR A 72 16.55 -13.58 2.54
CA THR A 72 16.01 -12.21 2.50
C THR A 72 14.72 -12.16 1.68
N ALA A 73 14.73 -12.72 0.47
CA ALA A 73 13.57 -12.69 -0.42
C ALA A 73 12.40 -13.53 0.14
N GLU A 74 12.66 -14.71 0.70
CA GLU A 74 11.64 -15.57 1.31
C GLU A 74 10.97 -14.88 2.50
N LYS A 75 11.76 -14.17 3.32
CA LYS A 75 11.24 -13.38 4.44
C LYS A 75 10.32 -12.26 3.94
N ALA A 76 10.76 -11.47 2.96
CA ALA A 76 9.98 -10.37 2.40
C ALA A 76 8.64 -10.86 1.82
N VAL A 77 8.66 -11.97 1.07
CA VAL A 77 7.44 -12.58 0.52
C VAL A 77 6.54 -13.12 1.63
N GLY A 78 7.10 -13.69 2.70
CA GLY A 78 6.34 -14.11 3.88
C GLY A 78 5.66 -12.94 4.60
N GLN A 79 6.34 -11.80 4.70
CA GLN A 79 5.76 -10.59 5.29
C GLN A 79 4.64 -10.03 4.42
N ALA A 80 4.79 -10.03 3.10
CA ALA A 80 3.72 -9.64 2.17
C ALA A 80 2.47 -10.52 2.31
N GLN A 81 2.64 -11.85 2.44
CA GLN A 81 1.51 -12.75 2.70
C GLN A 81 0.84 -12.48 4.04
N GLY A 82 1.63 -12.33 5.12
CA GLY A 82 1.08 -12.03 6.45
C GLY A 82 0.31 -10.71 6.47
N ALA A 83 0.81 -9.67 5.80
CA ALA A 83 0.13 -8.40 5.67
C ALA A 83 -1.18 -8.53 4.85
N ALA A 84 -1.18 -9.33 3.78
CA ALA A 84 -2.40 -9.61 3.01
C ALA A 84 -3.46 -10.35 3.84
N ASP A 85 -3.04 -11.31 4.68
CA ASP A 85 -3.94 -12.03 5.59
C ASP A 85 -4.53 -11.09 6.65
N GLN A 86 -3.71 -10.19 7.22
CA GLN A 86 -4.17 -9.17 8.16
C GLN A 86 -5.16 -8.19 7.51
N ALA A 87 -4.88 -7.74 6.29
CA ALA A 87 -5.80 -6.90 5.53
C ALA A 87 -7.14 -7.60 5.30
N LYS A 88 -7.12 -8.87 4.90
CA LYS A 88 -8.35 -9.65 4.72
C LYS A 88 -9.16 -9.74 6.01
N ALA A 89 -8.52 -10.06 7.14
CA ALA A 89 -9.19 -10.15 8.43
C ALA A 89 -9.79 -8.80 8.86
N ALA A 90 -9.10 -7.69 8.61
CA ALA A 90 -9.59 -6.34 8.91
C ALA A 90 -10.79 -5.96 8.03
N LEU A 91 -10.75 -6.28 6.75
CA LEU A 91 -11.87 -6.06 5.81
C LEU A 91 -13.10 -6.90 6.20
N ASP A 92 -12.91 -8.15 6.61
CA ASP A 92 -14.00 -9.00 7.11
C ASP A 92 -14.61 -8.41 8.39
N ALA A 93 -13.81 -7.86 9.30
CA ALA A 93 -14.32 -7.19 10.49
C ALA A 93 -15.07 -5.89 10.18
N ALA A 94 -14.60 -5.12 9.21
CA ALA A 94 -15.26 -3.92 8.71
C ALA A 94 -16.62 -4.25 8.07
N ARG A 95 -16.66 -5.31 7.26
CA ARG A 95 -17.90 -5.86 6.69
C ARG A 95 -18.93 -6.25 7.75
N ASP A 96 -18.47 -6.89 8.82
CA ASP A 96 -19.29 -7.33 9.94
C ASP A 96 -19.65 -6.19 10.92
N ALA A 97 -19.23 -4.95 10.63
CA ALA A 97 -19.40 -3.77 11.50
C ALA A 97 -18.92 -4.00 12.95
N LYS A 98 -17.77 -4.69 13.11
CA LYS A 98 -17.17 -4.90 14.43
C LYS A 98 -16.58 -3.59 14.95
N GLY A 99 -16.74 -3.33 16.25
CA GLY A 99 -16.34 -2.06 16.87
C GLY A 99 -14.86 -1.71 16.71
N ASP A 100 -13.98 -2.70 16.53
CA ASP A 100 -12.53 -2.50 16.38
C ASP A 100 -12.06 -2.47 14.91
N ALA A 101 -12.98 -2.47 13.94
CA ALA A 101 -12.62 -2.60 12.53
C ALA A 101 -11.72 -1.48 12.00
N GLU A 102 -11.92 -0.23 12.46
CA GLU A 102 -11.07 0.90 12.08
C GLU A 102 -9.61 0.68 12.51
N ALA A 103 -9.41 0.26 13.77
CA ALA A 103 -8.09 -0.05 14.31
C ALA A 103 -7.45 -1.25 13.60
N GLN A 104 -8.26 -2.25 13.21
CA GLN A 104 -7.75 -3.40 12.45
C GLN A 104 -7.32 -3.03 11.04
N VAL A 105 -8.07 -2.16 10.35
CA VAL A 105 -7.68 -1.67 9.02
C VAL A 105 -6.42 -0.81 9.10
N ASP A 106 -6.30 0.04 10.13
CA ASP A 106 -5.10 0.84 10.34
C ASP A 106 -3.86 -0.03 10.64
N ALA A 107 -4.02 -1.06 11.48
CA ALA A 107 -2.97 -2.04 11.74
C ALA A 107 -2.58 -2.81 10.47
N ALA A 108 -3.55 -3.17 9.62
CA ALA A 108 -3.30 -3.83 8.35
C ALA A 108 -2.55 -2.92 7.36
N ARG A 109 -2.91 -1.64 7.26
CA ARG A 109 -2.16 -0.65 6.49
C ARG A 109 -0.70 -0.55 6.93
N THR A 110 -0.47 -0.46 8.25
CA THR A 110 0.88 -0.43 8.82
C THR A 110 1.67 -1.69 8.48
N ALA A 111 1.03 -2.87 8.51
CA ALA A 111 1.67 -4.12 8.13
C ALA A 111 2.02 -4.19 6.64
N LEU A 112 1.15 -3.65 5.77
CA LEU A 112 1.38 -3.58 4.32
C LEU A 112 2.52 -2.62 3.99
N ASP A 113 2.56 -1.43 4.60
CA ASP A 113 3.65 -0.47 4.44
C ASP A 113 5.00 -1.09 4.88
N LYS A 114 5.00 -1.83 5.99
CA LYS A 114 6.19 -2.58 6.43
C LYS A 114 6.60 -3.65 5.42
N ALA A 115 5.64 -4.46 4.95
CA ALA A 115 5.91 -5.51 3.98
C ALA A 115 6.45 -4.95 2.66
N ARG A 116 5.93 -3.80 2.21
CA ARG A 116 6.42 -3.05 1.05
C ARG A 116 7.89 -2.68 1.22
N ALA A 117 8.25 -2.07 2.36
CA ALA A 117 9.64 -1.72 2.65
C ALA A 117 10.57 -2.96 2.71
N ASP A 118 10.09 -4.08 3.28
CA ASP A 118 10.86 -5.33 3.33
C ASP A 118 11.06 -5.94 1.92
N VAL A 119 10.05 -5.84 1.03
CA VAL A 119 10.14 -6.25 -0.38
C VAL A 119 11.09 -5.35 -1.17
N GLU A 120 11.00 -4.04 -1.02
CA GLU A 120 11.91 -3.07 -1.65
C GLU A 120 13.36 -3.35 -1.25
N ALA A 121 13.63 -3.53 0.05
CA ALA A 121 14.98 -3.86 0.54
C ALA A 121 15.50 -5.21 -0.01
N ALA A 122 14.63 -6.20 -0.20
CA ALA A 122 15.00 -7.46 -0.83
C ALA A 122 15.33 -7.28 -2.31
N ARG A 123 14.56 -6.46 -3.04
CA ARG A 123 14.82 -6.11 -4.44
C ARG A 123 16.15 -5.40 -4.60
N ASP A 124 16.47 -4.44 -3.75
CA ASP A 124 17.76 -3.72 -3.79
C ASP A 124 18.97 -4.64 -3.60
N ARG A 125 18.80 -5.71 -2.81
CA ARG A 125 19.83 -6.74 -2.66
C ARG A 125 19.93 -7.62 -3.91
N LEU A 126 18.80 -8.05 -4.46
CA LEU A 126 18.76 -8.87 -5.68
C LEU A 126 19.22 -8.11 -6.93
N ALA A 127 19.04 -6.79 -6.97
CA ALA A 127 19.51 -5.95 -8.08
C ALA A 127 21.05 -5.95 -8.22
N LYS A 128 21.77 -6.33 -7.16
CA LYS A 128 23.23 -6.49 -7.15
C LYS A 128 23.67 -7.89 -7.58
N ASP A 129 22.72 -8.82 -7.75
CA ASP A 129 22.97 -10.17 -8.23
C ASP A 129 22.66 -10.25 -9.73
N ASP A 130 23.69 -10.50 -10.53
CA ASP A 130 23.57 -10.58 -11.98
C ASP A 130 23.17 -11.96 -12.50
N SER A 131 22.97 -12.92 -11.60
CA SER A 131 22.53 -14.26 -11.99
C SER A 131 21.12 -14.23 -12.58
N ALA A 132 20.81 -15.19 -13.46
CA ALA A 132 19.46 -15.33 -14.01
C ALA A 132 18.42 -15.56 -12.90
N ALA A 133 18.78 -16.26 -11.83
CA ALA A 133 17.93 -16.48 -10.66
C ALA A 133 17.67 -15.17 -9.91
N GLY A 134 18.69 -14.34 -9.71
CA GLY A 134 18.59 -13.02 -9.10
C GLY A 134 17.62 -12.10 -9.84
N LYS A 135 17.76 -12.03 -11.16
CA LYS A 135 16.87 -11.22 -12.03
C LYS A 135 15.43 -11.74 -11.99
N ALA A 136 15.23 -13.05 -12.12
CA ALA A 136 13.89 -13.65 -12.05
C ALA A 136 13.21 -13.42 -10.68
N ALA A 137 13.96 -13.52 -9.59
CA ALA A 137 13.45 -13.22 -8.25
C ALA A 137 13.13 -11.73 -8.09
N ASN A 138 13.96 -10.83 -8.61
CA ASN A 138 13.70 -9.39 -8.57
C ASN A 138 12.42 -9.03 -9.34
N ASP A 139 12.22 -9.60 -10.52
CA ASP A 139 10.99 -9.42 -11.32
C ASP A 139 9.76 -9.93 -10.58
N ALA A 140 9.88 -11.06 -9.89
CA ALA A 140 8.80 -11.61 -9.08
C ALA A 140 8.45 -10.69 -7.90
N LEU A 141 9.45 -10.20 -7.17
CA LEU A 141 9.24 -9.25 -6.08
C LEU A 141 8.67 -7.91 -6.54
N THR A 142 9.04 -7.44 -7.74
CA THR A 142 8.45 -6.24 -8.35
C THR A 142 6.92 -6.37 -8.50
N LYS A 143 6.43 -7.56 -8.87
CA LYS A 143 4.99 -7.83 -8.97
C LYS A 143 4.32 -7.87 -7.59
N VAL A 144 4.98 -8.46 -6.59
CA VAL A 144 4.48 -8.47 -5.21
C VAL A 144 4.37 -7.05 -4.66
N GLU A 145 5.37 -6.21 -4.90
CA GLU A 145 5.34 -4.80 -4.50
C GLU A 145 4.21 -4.03 -5.17
N ALA A 146 3.99 -4.24 -6.47
CA ALA A 146 2.88 -3.60 -7.19
C ALA A 146 1.51 -3.99 -6.60
N ASP A 147 1.32 -5.23 -6.15
CA ASP A 147 0.06 -5.66 -5.55
C ASP A 147 -0.08 -5.23 -4.08
N LEU A 148 1.04 -5.09 -3.35
CA LEU A 148 1.05 -4.41 -2.05
C LEU A 148 0.57 -2.96 -2.19
N ASP A 149 1.07 -2.24 -3.20
CA ASP A 149 0.69 -0.86 -3.48
C ASP A 149 -0.79 -0.72 -3.82
N LYS A 150 -1.33 -1.63 -4.64
CA LYS A 150 -2.75 -1.66 -4.96
C LYS A 150 -3.59 -1.90 -3.71
N LEU A 151 -3.28 -2.96 -2.94
CA LEU A 151 -4.03 -3.28 -1.73
C LEU A 151 -3.99 -2.14 -0.70
N LEU A 152 -2.82 -1.52 -0.53
CA LEU A 152 -2.67 -0.36 0.33
C LEU A 152 -3.51 0.83 -0.19
N GLY A 153 -3.59 1.01 -1.50
CA GLY A 153 -4.47 1.98 -2.15
C GLY A 153 -5.95 1.72 -1.87
N GLU A 154 -6.40 0.47 -1.98
CA GLU A 154 -7.80 0.10 -1.66
C GLU A 154 -8.16 0.36 -0.21
N LEU A 155 -7.24 0.10 0.73
CA LEU A 155 -7.45 0.42 2.15
C LEU A 155 -7.33 1.93 2.42
N LYS A 156 -6.84 2.72 1.45
CA LYS A 156 -6.67 4.18 1.54
C LYS A 156 -7.86 5.00 1.06
N ASN A 157 -8.63 4.45 0.13
CA ASN A 157 -9.76 5.11 -0.53
C ASN A 157 -11.10 4.74 0.13
#